data_AF-A0A1Q3HC31-F1
#
_entry.id   AF-A0A1Q3HC31-F1
#
_cell.length_a   1.000
_cell.length_b   1.000
_cell.length_c   1.000
_cell.angle_alpha   90.00
_cell.angle_beta   90.00
_cell.angle_gamma   90.00
#
_symmetry.space_group_name_H-M   'P 1'
#
loop_
_entity.id
_entity.type
_entity.pdbx_description
1 polymer ?
#
loop_
_entity_poly.entity_id
_entity_poly.type
_entity_poly.pdbx_seq_one_letter_code
_entity_poly.pdbx_strand_id
1 'polypeptide(L)'
;MSKVYANGRSVVHKGDGQVNTCAVPDVCKTPSPGGPVPVPYVNVARDGDLSKGSASVTLEGNPVALKDSNLGTSSGDEPGTAGGGLISSKTQGKMTWANASIDVKIEGKGVVRFLEPTQHNGNTFNSAFAQNGRTGFAYGDDRDPLGPCDLCQQPKESHRIHEHKTTKGNTQTLVKELDAKRAQEAALQQNRQGLETTLAALKDQGGNTKTVSSQIKTLNDQIGKTRVLRRGAGYMIGVLLCQCGSEVYAAMSGAETDGFKAAVQSLGWKLAGPVTPPLQNANGPLSPTQEERLLNIHKTLPGKNNNRFGVCAAPKLIQAMQKAGHKPHLMTEQFYSPTDPQKSVRVRYRKNGRTVKHQFRDGDTVPSCRTCQSALPCLLCGDRPCP
;
A
#
# COMPACT_ATOMS: atom_id res chain seq x y z
N MET A 1 4.94 2.01 -38.85
CA MET A 1 5.62 2.61 -37.70
C MET A 1 5.57 4.12 -37.89
N SER A 2 4.80 4.76 -37.01
CA SER A 2 4.41 6.17 -37.05
C SER A 2 5.61 7.09 -37.21
N LYS A 3 5.49 8.03 -38.16
CA LYS A 3 6.45 9.11 -38.38
C LYS A 3 6.22 10.33 -37.48
N VAL A 4 5.22 10.27 -36.60
CA VAL A 4 4.85 11.37 -35.70
C VAL A 4 5.32 11.04 -34.28
N TYR A 5 5.96 12.01 -33.64
CA TYR A 5 6.59 11.84 -32.34
C TYR A 5 5.98 12.78 -31.30
N ALA A 6 5.84 12.28 -30.08
CA ALA A 6 5.54 13.06 -28.89
C ALA A 6 6.65 12.81 -27.87
N ASN A 7 7.29 13.87 -27.38
CA ASN A 7 8.40 13.81 -26.42
C ASN A 7 9.52 12.83 -26.85
N GLY A 8 9.89 12.85 -28.13
CA GLY A 8 10.96 11.99 -28.67
C GLY A 8 10.60 10.51 -28.82
N ARG A 9 9.33 10.13 -28.69
CA ARG A 9 8.84 8.74 -28.90
C ARG A 9 7.71 8.74 -29.92
N SER A 10 7.66 7.73 -30.79
CA SER A 10 6.62 7.63 -31.82
C SER A 10 5.24 7.50 -31.18
N VAL A 11 4.25 8.16 -31.77
CA VAL A 11 2.85 8.13 -31.32
C VAL A 11 2.19 6.88 -31.89
N VAL A 12 1.58 6.08 -31.02
CA VAL A 12 0.93 4.82 -31.42
C VAL A 12 -0.39 5.08 -32.13
N HIS A 13 -0.61 4.46 -33.29
CA HIS A 13 -1.87 4.46 -34.02
C HIS A 13 -2.23 3.08 -34.56
N LYS A 14 -3.50 2.87 -34.91
CA LYS A 14 -4.04 1.54 -35.32
C LYS A 14 -3.23 0.84 -36.42
N GLY A 15 -2.73 1.61 -37.39
CA GLY A 15 -1.97 1.11 -38.54
C GLY A 15 -0.49 0.85 -38.30
N ASP A 16 0.02 0.94 -37.07
CA ASP A 16 1.45 0.84 -36.80
C ASP A 16 2.04 -0.54 -37.07
N GLY A 17 1.19 -1.58 -36.97
CA GLY A 17 1.56 -2.97 -37.22
C GLY A 17 2.40 -3.62 -36.11
N GLN A 18 2.55 -2.98 -34.94
CA GLN A 18 3.37 -3.54 -33.87
C GLN A 18 2.61 -4.58 -33.04
N VAL A 19 3.40 -5.46 -32.42
CA VAL A 19 2.94 -6.45 -31.45
C VAL A 19 3.51 -6.07 -30.09
N ASN A 20 2.63 -5.67 -29.18
CA ASN A 20 2.97 -5.40 -27.80
C ASN A 20 3.06 -6.73 -27.06
N THR A 21 4.23 -7.02 -26.52
CA THR A 21 4.47 -8.22 -25.70
C THR A 21 4.55 -7.81 -24.23
N CYS A 22 4.00 -8.61 -23.31
CA CYS A 22 4.09 -8.31 -21.89
C CYS A 22 5.56 -8.28 -21.43
N ALA A 23 5.93 -7.25 -20.66
CA ALA A 23 7.31 -7.05 -20.22
C ALA A 23 7.76 -8.11 -19.20
N VAL A 24 6.87 -8.60 -18.34
CA VAL A 24 7.10 -9.81 -17.55
C VAL A 24 6.01 -10.85 -17.84
N PRO A 25 6.35 -12.16 -17.80
CA PRO A 25 5.38 -13.22 -18.08
C PRO A 25 4.17 -13.19 -17.15
N ASP A 26 2.99 -13.53 -17.68
CA ASP A 26 1.76 -13.72 -16.91
C ASP A 26 1.75 -15.08 -16.24
N VAL A 27 1.96 -15.10 -14.93
CA VAL A 27 1.94 -16.36 -14.17
C VAL A 27 0.50 -16.76 -13.92
N CYS A 28 0.03 -17.79 -14.61
CA CYS A 28 -1.33 -18.32 -14.50
C CYS A 28 -1.38 -19.64 -13.77
N LYS A 29 -2.52 -19.89 -13.12
CA LYS A 29 -2.86 -21.19 -12.54
C LYS A 29 -3.17 -22.15 -13.69
N THR A 30 -2.25 -23.07 -13.94
CA THR A 30 -2.35 -24.04 -15.03
C THR A 30 -2.69 -25.41 -14.47
N PRO A 31 -3.66 -26.15 -15.05
CA PRO A 31 -3.95 -27.51 -14.63
C PRO A 31 -2.70 -28.40 -14.67
N SER A 32 -2.52 -29.24 -13.64
CA SER A 32 -1.55 -30.33 -13.65
C SER A 32 -2.12 -31.54 -12.90
N PRO A 33 -1.56 -32.76 -13.07
CA PRO A 33 -2.02 -33.97 -12.37
C PRO A 33 -2.02 -33.84 -10.83
N GLY A 34 -1.16 -32.99 -10.26
CA GLY A 34 -1.08 -32.72 -8.82
C GLY A 34 -1.90 -31.52 -8.33
N GLY A 35 -2.74 -30.93 -9.18
CA GLY A 35 -3.47 -29.69 -8.92
C GLY A 35 -2.88 -28.47 -9.64
N PRO A 36 -3.51 -27.28 -9.56
CA PRO A 36 -3.06 -26.11 -10.31
C PRO A 36 -1.66 -25.65 -9.91
N VAL A 37 -0.77 -25.49 -10.89
CA VAL A 37 0.61 -24.98 -10.71
C VAL A 37 0.80 -23.61 -11.38
N PRO A 38 1.63 -22.72 -10.81
CA PRO A 38 1.94 -21.43 -11.43
C PRO A 38 2.86 -21.61 -12.65
N VAL A 39 2.40 -21.20 -13.84
CA VAL A 39 3.16 -21.28 -15.10
C VAL A 39 3.23 -19.89 -15.75
N PRO A 40 4.42 -19.40 -16.15
CA PRO A 40 4.57 -18.14 -16.85
C PRO A 40 4.14 -18.23 -18.33
N TYR A 41 3.27 -17.32 -18.77
CA TYR A 41 2.84 -17.17 -20.16
C TYR A 41 3.28 -15.83 -20.75
N VAL A 42 3.46 -15.79 -22.07
CA VAL A 42 3.80 -14.55 -22.78
C VAL A 42 2.54 -14.03 -23.46
N ASN A 43 2.03 -12.89 -22.99
CA ASN A 43 0.85 -12.26 -23.55
C ASN A 43 1.25 -11.29 -24.67
N VAL A 44 0.49 -11.30 -25.76
CA VAL A 44 0.69 -10.42 -26.92
C VAL A 44 -0.59 -9.69 -27.29
N ALA A 45 -0.49 -8.44 -27.73
CA ALA A 45 -1.60 -7.64 -28.24
C ALA A 45 -1.15 -6.82 -29.46
N ARG A 46 -2.00 -6.67 -30.47
CA ARG A 46 -1.64 -6.03 -31.75
C ARG A 46 -2.23 -4.64 -31.87
N ASP A 47 -1.48 -3.69 -32.41
CA ASP A 47 -1.97 -2.32 -32.64
C ASP A 47 -3.21 -2.28 -33.55
N GLY A 48 -3.34 -3.25 -34.45
CA GLY A 48 -4.53 -3.43 -35.31
C GLY A 48 -5.83 -3.64 -34.53
N ASP A 49 -5.75 -4.11 -33.28
CA ASP A 49 -6.90 -4.31 -32.39
C ASP A 49 -7.27 -3.02 -31.62
N LEU A 50 -6.66 -1.87 -31.97
CA LEU A 50 -6.93 -0.59 -31.33
C LEU A 50 -8.42 -0.26 -31.34
N SER A 51 -8.93 -0.08 -30.13
CA SER A 51 -10.30 0.28 -29.80
C SER A 51 -10.30 1.55 -28.96
N LYS A 52 -11.33 2.39 -29.17
CA LYS A 52 -11.45 3.72 -28.54
C LYS A 52 -10.24 4.63 -28.84
N GLY A 53 -9.72 4.59 -30.07
CA GLY A 53 -8.77 5.59 -30.57
C GLY A 53 -9.42 6.96 -30.74
N SER A 54 -8.65 7.95 -31.20
CA SER A 54 -9.16 9.27 -31.55
C SER A 54 -10.27 9.20 -32.60
N ALA A 55 -11.21 10.12 -32.51
CA ALA A 55 -12.37 10.20 -33.41
C ALA A 55 -12.16 11.19 -34.57
N SER A 56 -11.45 12.30 -34.30
CA SER A 56 -11.30 13.45 -35.20
C SER A 56 -9.90 13.56 -35.80
N VAL A 57 -8.89 13.07 -35.10
CA VAL A 57 -7.49 13.13 -35.55
C VAL A 57 -7.05 11.75 -36.04
N THR A 58 -6.39 11.71 -37.19
CA THR A 58 -5.75 10.49 -37.70
C THR A 58 -4.26 10.75 -37.93
N LEU A 59 -3.46 9.71 -37.76
CA LEU A 59 -2.07 9.66 -38.18
C LEU A 59 -1.95 8.57 -39.22
N GLU A 60 -1.42 8.90 -40.39
CA GLU A 60 -1.27 7.95 -41.50
C GLU A 60 -2.61 7.27 -41.86
N GLY A 61 -3.72 8.03 -41.81
CA GLY A 61 -5.08 7.53 -42.08
C GLY A 61 -5.67 6.65 -40.97
N ASN A 62 -4.98 6.51 -39.84
CA ASN A 62 -5.38 5.62 -38.74
C ASN A 62 -5.73 6.40 -37.46
N PRO A 63 -6.72 5.93 -36.67
CA PRO A 63 -6.98 6.46 -35.34
C PRO A 63 -5.76 6.34 -34.41
N VAL A 64 -5.54 7.37 -33.60
CA VAL A 64 -4.44 7.49 -32.65
C VAL A 64 -4.84 6.86 -31.31
N ALA A 65 -3.90 6.15 -30.67
CA ALA A 65 -4.09 5.66 -29.32
C ALA A 65 -3.96 6.82 -28.31
N LEU A 66 -4.99 6.98 -27.48
CA LEU A 66 -5.10 7.98 -26.42
C LEU A 66 -5.09 7.30 -25.05
N LYS A 67 -4.99 8.08 -23.97
CA LYS A 67 -4.90 7.57 -22.59
C LYS A 67 -5.98 6.54 -22.19
N ASP A 68 -7.18 6.66 -22.77
CA ASP A 68 -8.33 5.78 -22.49
C ASP A 68 -8.53 4.68 -23.55
N SER A 69 -7.66 4.61 -24.55
CA SER A 69 -7.68 3.59 -25.59
C SER A 69 -7.22 2.23 -25.06
N ASN A 70 -7.51 1.19 -25.83
CA ASN A 70 -7.12 -0.19 -25.51
C ASN A 70 -6.91 -0.99 -26.78
N LEU A 71 -6.10 -2.05 -26.71
CA LEU A 71 -6.08 -3.10 -27.72
C LEU A 71 -7.08 -4.17 -27.27
N GLY A 72 -8.06 -4.46 -28.13
CA GLY A 72 -9.25 -5.24 -27.79
C GLY A 72 -8.93 -6.66 -27.31
N THR A 73 -7.83 -7.24 -27.81
CA THR A 73 -7.41 -8.60 -27.51
C THR A 73 -5.95 -8.66 -27.11
N SER A 74 -5.70 -9.35 -26.01
CA SER A 74 -4.41 -9.78 -25.50
C SER A 74 -4.52 -11.29 -25.22
N SER A 75 -3.63 -12.06 -25.85
CA SER A 75 -3.68 -13.52 -25.94
C SER A 75 -2.34 -14.15 -25.57
N GLY A 76 -2.30 -15.44 -25.24
CA GLY A 76 -1.08 -16.19 -24.92
C GLY A 76 -1.11 -16.95 -23.58
N ASP A 77 -2.12 -16.67 -22.73
CA ASP A 77 -2.34 -17.27 -21.41
C ASP A 77 -3.57 -18.17 -21.33
N GLU A 78 -4.15 -18.54 -22.48
CA GLU A 78 -5.29 -19.45 -22.61
C GLU A 78 -5.12 -20.80 -21.88
N PRO A 79 -3.90 -21.39 -21.81
CA PRO A 79 -3.72 -22.66 -21.08
C PRO A 79 -3.87 -22.54 -19.55
N GLY A 80 -3.91 -21.32 -19.01
CA GLY A 80 -4.15 -21.02 -17.58
C GLY A 80 -5.59 -21.27 -17.09
N THR A 81 -6.24 -22.32 -17.55
CA THR A 81 -7.70 -22.55 -17.36
C THR A 81 -8.11 -22.86 -15.92
N ALA A 82 -7.16 -23.10 -15.01
CA ALA A 82 -7.43 -23.37 -13.58
C ALA A 82 -7.66 -22.08 -12.76
N GLY A 83 -8.20 -21.04 -13.38
CA GLY A 83 -8.55 -19.76 -12.76
C GLY A 83 -7.73 -18.55 -13.21
N GLY A 84 -6.95 -18.67 -14.29
CA GLY A 84 -6.23 -17.57 -14.94
C GLY A 84 -5.01 -17.06 -14.17
N GLY A 85 -4.58 -15.84 -14.50
CA GLY A 85 -3.46 -15.16 -13.85
C GLY A 85 -3.59 -15.16 -12.32
N LEU A 86 -2.48 -15.39 -11.61
CA LEU A 86 -2.44 -15.42 -10.13
C LEU A 86 -3.08 -14.18 -9.51
N ILE A 87 -2.92 -13.03 -10.17
CA ILE A 87 -3.39 -11.73 -9.70
C ILE A 87 -4.69 -11.31 -10.40
N SER A 88 -4.78 -11.48 -11.73
CA SER A 88 -5.91 -11.04 -12.56
C SER A 88 -7.13 -11.96 -12.45
N SER A 89 -6.90 -13.25 -12.18
CA SER A 89 -7.89 -14.34 -12.28
C SER A 89 -8.60 -14.39 -13.64
N LYS A 90 -7.87 -14.06 -14.72
CA LYS A 90 -8.36 -14.05 -16.10
C LYS A 90 -7.38 -14.80 -17.00
N THR A 91 -7.92 -15.39 -18.05
CA THR A 91 -7.22 -15.84 -19.26
C THR A 91 -7.73 -14.98 -20.40
N GLN A 92 -6.85 -14.34 -21.16
CA GLN A 92 -7.17 -13.33 -22.17
C GLN A 92 -7.87 -12.06 -21.63
N GLY A 93 -7.89 -11.02 -22.45
CA GLY A 93 -8.58 -9.76 -22.17
C GLY A 93 -8.09 -8.63 -23.04
N LYS A 94 -8.30 -7.39 -22.62
CA LYS A 94 -7.78 -6.21 -23.32
C LYS A 94 -6.40 -5.83 -22.81
N MET A 95 -5.59 -5.22 -23.67
CA MET A 95 -4.38 -4.52 -23.28
C MET A 95 -4.66 -3.01 -23.16
N THR A 96 -4.12 -2.36 -22.12
CA THR A 96 -4.23 -0.90 -21.92
C THR A 96 -2.86 -0.28 -21.59
N TRP A 97 -2.69 1.02 -21.83
CA TRP A 97 -1.47 1.74 -21.46
C TRP A 97 -1.59 2.39 -20.08
N ALA A 98 -0.58 2.16 -19.24
CA ALA A 98 -0.51 2.72 -17.89
C ALA A 98 -0.28 4.23 -17.89
N ASN A 99 0.39 4.75 -18.91
CA ASN A 99 0.70 6.16 -19.05
C ASN A 99 0.56 6.63 -20.51
N ALA A 100 0.61 7.94 -20.71
CA ALA A 100 0.55 8.62 -22.00
C ALA A 100 1.35 9.94 -21.89
N SER A 101 1.51 10.67 -22.99
CA SER A 101 2.10 12.00 -22.95
C SER A 101 1.30 12.95 -22.03
N ILE A 102 2.02 13.75 -21.24
CA ILE A 102 1.43 14.70 -20.29
C ILE A 102 1.12 16.06 -20.93
N ASP A 103 1.84 16.40 -21.99
CA ASP A 103 1.86 17.71 -22.65
C ASP A 103 1.36 17.64 -24.10
N VAL A 104 1.61 16.55 -24.83
CA VAL A 104 1.04 16.32 -26.16
C VAL A 104 -0.30 15.62 -26.04
N LYS A 105 -1.38 16.35 -26.38
CA LYS A 105 -2.75 15.89 -26.23
C LYS A 105 -3.50 15.95 -27.56
N ILE A 106 -4.31 14.93 -27.81
CA ILE A 106 -5.32 14.88 -28.88
C ILE A 106 -6.67 14.69 -28.19
N GLU A 107 -7.67 15.50 -28.57
CA GLU A 107 -9.02 15.44 -27.97
C GLU A 107 -9.01 15.61 -26.45
N GLY A 108 -8.09 16.45 -25.94
CA GLY A 108 -7.90 16.69 -24.51
C GLY A 108 -7.22 15.53 -23.75
N LYS A 109 -6.86 14.44 -24.43
CA LYS A 109 -6.25 13.25 -23.83
C LYS A 109 -4.80 13.11 -24.27
N GLY A 110 -3.93 12.70 -23.35
CA GLY A 110 -2.54 12.40 -23.67
C GLY A 110 -2.43 11.33 -24.76
N VAL A 111 -1.55 11.55 -25.73
CA VAL A 111 -1.26 10.56 -26.77
C VAL A 111 -0.41 9.41 -26.23
N VAL A 112 -0.71 8.18 -26.62
CA VAL A 112 0.10 7.02 -26.26
C VAL A 112 1.35 7.01 -27.12
N ARG A 113 2.49 6.74 -26.49
CA ARG A 113 3.80 6.70 -27.14
C ARG A 113 4.33 5.28 -27.17
N PHE A 114 5.28 5.02 -28.07
CA PHE A 114 6.06 3.80 -28.07
C PHE A 114 6.77 3.63 -26.72
N LEU A 115 6.84 2.38 -26.22
CA LEU A 115 7.34 2.02 -24.89
C LEU A 115 6.56 2.58 -23.70
N GLU A 116 5.32 3.05 -23.89
CA GLU A 116 4.45 3.29 -22.73
C GLU A 116 4.17 1.95 -22.02
N PRO A 117 4.23 1.89 -20.67
CA PRO A 117 4.04 0.63 -19.95
C PRO A 117 2.65 0.04 -20.22
N THR A 118 2.62 -1.21 -20.63
CA THR A 118 1.39 -1.90 -21.03
C THR A 118 0.75 -2.61 -19.84
N GLN A 119 -0.52 -3.00 -19.94
CA GLN A 119 -1.24 -3.83 -18.98
C GLN A 119 -2.06 -4.84 -19.75
N HIS A 120 -1.61 -6.09 -19.78
CA HIS A 120 -2.27 -7.17 -20.49
C HIS A 120 -3.34 -7.83 -19.61
N ASN A 121 -4.47 -8.21 -20.20
CA ASN A 121 -5.57 -8.95 -19.55
C ASN A 121 -6.14 -8.29 -18.28
N GLY A 122 -6.05 -6.96 -18.20
CA GLY A 122 -6.40 -6.21 -16.98
C GLY A 122 -5.50 -6.51 -15.78
N ASN A 123 -4.34 -7.14 -16.02
CA ASN A 123 -3.31 -7.36 -15.03
C ASN A 123 -2.43 -6.11 -14.92
N THR A 124 -2.75 -5.27 -13.94
CA THR A 124 -1.99 -4.08 -13.61
C THR A 124 -0.54 -4.42 -13.15
N PHE A 125 -0.29 -5.64 -12.68
CA PHE A 125 0.98 -6.09 -12.09
C PHE A 125 2.06 -6.52 -13.09
N ASN A 126 1.70 -7.11 -14.24
CA ASN A 126 2.68 -7.78 -15.12
C ASN A 126 3.45 -6.87 -16.08
N SER A 127 3.29 -5.55 -16.03
CA SER A 127 4.02 -4.68 -16.97
C SER A 127 4.07 -3.22 -16.53
N ALA A 128 2.99 -2.69 -15.96
CA ALA A 128 2.94 -1.28 -15.59
C ALA A 128 3.68 -0.90 -14.30
N PHE A 129 3.63 -1.73 -13.26
CA PHE A 129 4.21 -1.37 -11.96
C PHE A 129 5.71 -1.60 -11.89
N ALA A 130 6.20 -2.74 -12.41
CA ALA A 130 7.62 -3.07 -12.44
C ALA A 130 8.44 -2.04 -13.24
N GLN A 131 7.95 -1.63 -14.42
CA GLN A 131 8.61 -0.61 -15.26
C GLN A 131 8.60 0.79 -14.62
N ASN A 132 7.59 1.10 -13.79
CA ASN A 132 7.49 2.39 -13.10
C ASN A 132 8.13 2.40 -11.70
N GLY A 133 8.87 1.35 -11.32
CA GLY A 133 9.49 1.25 -9.99
C GLY A 133 8.49 1.10 -8.83
N ARG A 134 7.24 0.75 -9.13
CA ARG A 134 6.14 0.60 -8.16
C ARG A 134 5.91 -0.87 -7.83
N THR A 135 5.31 -1.14 -6.68
CA THR A 135 5.07 -2.52 -6.20
C THR A 135 3.66 -3.03 -6.50
N GLY A 136 2.81 -2.19 -7.08
CA GLY A 136 1.41 -2.49 -7.39
C GLY A 136 0.43 -2.32 -6.24
N PHE A 137 0.90 -1.91 -5.06
CA PHE A 137 0.03 -1.46 -3.97
C PHE A 137 -0.26 0.05 -4.05
N ALA A 138 -1.50 0.40 -3.75
CA ALA A 138 -1.95 1.77 -3.59
C ALA A 138 -3.00 1.82 -2.47
N TYR A 139 -3.16 3.01 -1.90
CA TYR A 139 -4.05 3.33 -0.81
C TYR A 139 -4.95 4.48 -1.23
N GLY A 140 -6.23 4.43 -0.87
CA GLY A 140 -7.19 5.48 -1.21
C GLY A 140 -7.70 5.43 -2.66
N ASP A 141 -7.44 4.35 -3.41
CA ASP A 141 -7.77 4.22 -4.84
C ASP A 141 -8.71 3.05 -5.17
N ASP A 142 -9.43 2.56 -4.17
CA ASP A 142 -10.23 1.35 -4.26
C ASP A 142 -11.41 1.50 -5.23
N ARG A 143 -11.22 1.00 -6.45
CA ARG A 143 -12.08 1.21 -7.64
C ARG A 143 -13.49 0.59 -7.58
N ASP A 144 -13.92 0.04 -6.44
CA ASP A 144 -14.80 -1.13 -6.52
C ASP A 144 -15.78 -1.40 -5.37
N PRO A 145 -17.07 -1.49 -5.70
CA PRO A 145 -17.95 -0.42 -6.12
C PRO A 145 -18.23 0.41 -4.86
N LEU A 146 -17.17 1.04 -4.36
CA LEU A 146 -17.31 1.95 -3.23
C LEU A 146 -17.84 3.32 -3.67
N GLY A 147 -18.17 3.48 -4.95
CA GLY A 147 -18.59 4.74 -5.54
C GLY A 147 -17.46 5.78 -5.60
N PRO A 148 -17.77 7.00 -6.07
CA PRO A 148 -16.83 8.11 -6.02
C PRO A 148 -16.49 8.48 -4.57
N CYS A 149 -15.52 9.38 -4.41
CA CYS A 149 -15.19 9.94 -3.12
C CYS A 149 -16.40 10.66 -2.52
N ASP A 150 -16.70 10.36 -1.26
CA ASP A 150 -17.88 10.88 -0.56
C ASP A 150 -17.86 12.40 -0.36
N LEU A 151 -16.68 13.03 -0.42
CA LEU A 151 -16.54 14.48 -0.24
C LEU A 151 -16.58 15.25 -1.57
N CYS A 152 -15.71 14.89 -2.52
CA CYS A 152 -15.53 15.66 -3.75
C CYS A 152 -16.25 15.06 -4.98
N GLN A 153 -16.87 13.88 -4.83
CA GLN A 153 -17.53 13.13 -5.90
C GLN A 153 -16.64 12.74 -7.09
N GLN A 154 -15.31 12.96 -6.99
CA GLN A 154 -14.36 12.48 -7.97
C GLN A 154 -14.07 10.98 -7.80
N PRO A 155 -13.61 10.29 -8.86
CA PRO A 155 -13.18 8.90 -8.75
C PRO A 155 -12.16 8.71 -7.61
N LYS A 156 -12.27 7.65 -6.82
CA LYS A 156 -11.34 7.40 -5.69
C LYS A 156 -9.90 7.28 -6.16
N GLU A 157 -9.72 6.82 -7.39
CA GLU A 157 -8.48 6.83 -8.15
C GLU A 157 -7.71 8.14 -8.12
N SER A 158 -8.35 9.30 -8.02
CA SER A 158 -7.67 10.60 -7.96
C SER A 158 -7.03 10.88 -6.60
N HIS A 159 -7.33 10.06 -5.59
CA HIS A 159 -6.88 10.21 -4.20
C HIS A 159 -5.77 9.24 -3.84
N ARG A 160 -5.19 8.56 -4.84
CA ARG A 160 -4.29 7.44 -4.62
C ARG A 160 -2.95 7.87 -4.03
N ILE A 161 -2.49 7.12 -3.04
CA ILE A 161 -1.11 7.10 -2.57
C ILE A 161 -0.50 5.76 -2.96
N HIS A 162 0.68 5.80 -3.57
CA HIS A 162 1.34 4.58 -4.04
C HIS A 162 2.33 4.04 -3.01
N GLU A 163 2.43 2.71 -2.95
CA GLU A 163 3.65 2.09 -2.44
C GLU A 163 4.78 2.27 -3.47
N HIS A 164 5.96 2.61 -2.95
CA HIS A 164 7.18 2.77 -3.72
C HIS A 164 8.34 2.00 -3.07
N LYS A 165 9.40 1.74 -3.84
CA LYS A 165 10.63 1.10 -3.32
C LYS A 165 11.18 1.84 -2.10
N THR A 166 11.11 3.17 -2.08
CA THR A 166 11.56 4.02 -0.96
C THR A 166 10.78 3.74 0.31
N THR A 167 9.43 3.78 0.28
CA THR A 167 8.63 3.55 1.48
C THR A 167 8.70 2.12 1.94
N LYS A 168 8.85 1.16 1.02
CA LYS A 168 9.11 -0.23 1.36
C LYS A 168 10.47 -0.41 2.04
N GLY A 169 11.51 0.25 1.53
CA GLY A 169 12.83 0.29 2.17
C GLY A 169 12.79 0.93 3.55
N ASN A 170 12.07 2.05 3.71
CA ASN A 170 11.88 2.68 5.02
C ASN A 170 11.13 1.74 5.99
N THR A 171 10.10 1.03 5.55
CA THR A 171 9.42 0.04 6.39
C THR A 171 10.39 -1.07 6.83
N GLN A 172 11.28 -1.54 5.96
CA GLN A 172 12.32 -2.50 6.32
C GLN A 172 13.31 -1.93 7.35
N THR A 173 13.69 -0.65 7.21
CA THR A 173 14.52 0.05 8.19
C THR A 173 13.82 0.13 9.55
N LEU A 174 12.53 0.46 9.58
CA LEU A 174 11.75 0.46 10.82
C LEU A 174 11.67 -0.94 11.45
N VAL A 175 11.46 -1.99 10.67
CA VAL A 175 11.47 -3.38 11.16
C VAL A 175 12.80 -3.71 11.83
N LYS A 176 13.93 -3.37 11.21
CA LYS A 176 15.26 -3.60 11.79
C LYS A 176 15.43 -2.90 13.14
N GLU A 177 14.99 -1.66 13.26
CA GLU A 177 15.02 -0.94 14.55
C GLU A 177 14.10 -1.58 15.59
N LEU A 178 12.91 -2.01 15.22
CA LEU A 178 11.99 -2.70 16.13
C LEU A 178 12.57 -4.04 16.61
N ASP A 179 13.25 -4.78 15.74
CA ASP A 179 13.95 -6.02 16.10
C ASP A 179 15.17 -5.75 16.99
N ALA A 180 15.91 -4.67 16.76
CA ALA A 180 16.98 -4.23 17.66
C ALA A 180 16.44 -3.92 19.06
N LYS A 181 15.30 -3.23 19.17
CA LYS A 181 14.61 -3.01 20.45
C LYS A 181 14.15 -4.32 21.09
N ARG A 182 13.68 -5.31 20.33
CA ARG A 182 13.34 -6.64 20.88
C ARG A 182 14.55 -7.36 21.46
N ALA A 183 15.68 -7.33 20.74
CA ALA A 183 16.92 -7.91 21.24
C ALA A 183 17.38 -7.21 22.53
N GLN A 184 17.26 -5.88 22.59
CA GLN A 184 17.52 -5.10 23.79
C GLN A 184 16.58 -5.49 24.95
N GLU A 185 15.26 -5.64 24.69
CA GLU A 185 14.30 -6.08 25.71
C GLU A 185 14.66 -7.47 26.25
N ALA A 186 15.04 -8.41 25.37
CA ALA A 186 15.44 -9.77 25.75
C ALA A 186 16.67 -9.77 26.67
N ALA A 187 17.69 -8.96 26.36
CA ALA A 187 18.87 -8.81 27.20
C ALA A 187 18.53 -8.22 28.59
N LEU A 188 17.68 -7.19 28.62
CA LEU A 188 17.20 -6.61 29.89
C LEU A 188 16.41 -7.62 30.72
N GLN A 189 15.61 -8.47 30.07
CA GLN A 189 14.87 -9.54 30.75
C GLN A 189 15.79 -10.60 31.36
N GLN A 190 16.85 -11.00 30.66
CA GLN A 190 17.86 -11.92 31.19
C GLN A 190 18.57 -11.32 32.42
N ASN A 191 18.98 -10.05 32.34
CA ASN A 191 19.58 -9.35 33.49
C ASN A 191 18.63 -9.28 34.68
N ARG A 192 17.34 -9.01 34.42
CA ARG A 192 16.29 -8.98 35.44
C ARG A 192 16.14 -10.34 36.13
N GLN A 193 16.13 -11.44 35.37
CA GLN A 193 16.07 -12.80 35.92
C GLN A 193 17.27 -13.11 36.81
N GLY A 194 18.48 -12.75 36.39
CA GLY A 194 19.68 -12.90 37.22
C GLY A 194 19.57 -12.16 38.56
N LEU A 195 19.10 -10.90 38.54
CA LEU A 195 18.86 -10.14 39.77
C LEU A 195 17.74 -10.73 40.64
N GLU A 196 16.69 -11.31 40.04
CA GLU A 196 15.64 -12.01 40.78
C GLU A 196 16.20 -13.24 41.52
N THR A 197 17.11 -14.00 40.88
CA THR A 197 17.81 -15.11 41.53
C THR A 197 18.72 -14.62 42.67
N THR A 198 19.47 -13.54 42.46
CA THR A 198 20.29 -12.92 43.53
C THR A 198 19.42 -12.42 44.68
N LEU A 199 18.28 -11.80 44.38
CA LEU A 199 17.34 -11.31 45.38
C LEU A 199 16.78 -12.45 46.24
N ALA A 200 16.45 -13.59 45.62
CA ALA A 200 16.00 -14.79 46.33
C ALA A 200 17.09 -15.32 47.27
N ALA A 201 18.31 -15.49 46.77
CA ALA A 201 19.44 -15.97 47.58
C ALA A 201 19.74 -15.05 48.78
N LEU A 202 19.69 -13.72 48.58
CA LEU A 202 19.86 -12.75 49.67
C LEU A 202 18.76 -12.85 50.73
N LYS A 203 17.51 -13.11 50.32
CA LYS A 203 16.39 -13.31 51.27
C LYS A 203 16.62 -14.55 52.13
N ASP A 204 17.06 -15.65 51.53
CA ASP A 204 17.32 -16.91 52.25
C ASP A 204 18.45 -16.77 53.27
N GLN A 205 19.44 -15.91 52.98
CA GLN A 205 20.58 -15.63 53.86
C GLN A 205 20.31 -14.51 54.89
N GLY A 206 19.11 -13.91 54.92
CA GLY A 206 18.79 -12.77 55.80
C GLY A 206 19.53 -11.47 55.43
N GLY A 207 20.01 -11.35 54.20
CA GLY A 207 20.79 -10.22 53.70
C GLY A 207 19.95 -8.99 53.32
N ASN A 208 20.63 -7.85 53.09
CA ASN A 208 19.97 -6.62 52.68
C ASN A 208 19.52 -6.67 51.20
N THR A 209 18.22 -6.57 50.97
CA THR A 209 17.57 -6.70 49.65
C THR A 209 17.27 -5.38 48.95
N LYS A 210 17.49 -4.22 49.61
CA LYS A 210 17.05 -2.92 49.11
C LYS A 210 17.70 -2.55 47.77
N THR A 211 19.02 -2.75 47.65
CA THR A 211 19.77 -2.38 46.45
C THR A 211 19.33 -3.20 45.24
N VAL A 212 19.23 -4.52 45.38
CA VAL A 212 18.82 -5.42 44.28
C VAL A 212 17.37 -5.17 43.87
N SER A 213 16.48 -4.94 44.85
CA SER A 213 15.08 -4.57 44.59
C SER A 213 14.98 -3.27 43.78
N SER A 214 15.81 -2.27 44.10
CA SER A 214 15.88 -1.01 43.36
C SER A 214 16.36 -1.21 41.93
N GLN A 215 17.41 -2.01 41.72
CA GLN A 215 17.93 -2.33 40.38
C GLN A 215 16.88 -3.06 39.52
N ILE A 216 16.13 -4.02 40.11
CA ILE A 216 15.03 -4.69 39.42
C ILE A 216 13.95 -3.69 39.00
N LYS A 217 13.61 -2.72 39.87
CA LYS A 217 12.65 -1.67 39.53
C LYS A 217 13.15 -0.84 38.32
N THR A 218 14.42 -0.42 38.32
CA THR A 218 15.02 0.30 37.19
C THR A 218 15.01 -0.52 35.91
N LEU A 219 15.32 -1.82 35.97
CA LEU A 219 15.25 -2.70 34.80
C LEU A 219 13.82 -2.85 34.28
N ASN A 220 12.82 -2.97 35.17
CA ASN A 220 11.41 -3.02 34.77
C ASN A 220 11.00 -1.75 33.99
N ASP A 221 11.41 -0.58 34.46
CA ASP A 221 11.15 0.69 33.77
C ASP A 221 11.83 0.72 32.39
N GLN A 222 13.07 0.23 32.27
CA GLN A 222 13.79 0.12 31.00
C GLN A 222 13.16 -0.88 30.03
N ILE A 223 12.70 -2.03 30.54
CA ILE A 223 11.97 -3.05 29.75
C ILE A 223 10.68 -2.44 29.21
N GLY A 224 9.92 -1.72 30.03
CA GLY A 224 8.70 -1.02 29.62
C GLY A 224 8.95 -0.05 28.46
N LYS A 225 10.00 0.78 28.57
CA LYS A 225 10.39 1.75 27.53
C LYS A 225 10.90 1.11 26.24
N THR A 226 11.48 -0.08 26.33
CA THR A 226 12.06 -0.80 25.18
C THR A 226 11.03 -1.68 24.47
N ARG A 227 9.96 -2.08 25.16
CA ARG A 227 8.98 -3.05 24.66
C ARG A 227 8.27 -2.57 23.41
N VAL A 228 8.39 -3.35 22.33
CA VAL A 228 7.73 -3.06 21.05
C VAL A 228 6.45 -3.87 20.84
N LEU A 229 6.36 -5.09 21.38
CA LEU A 229 5.24 -6.00 21.15
C LEU A 229 4.14 -5.81 22.19
N ARG A 230 2.88 -5.96 21.75
CA ARG A 230 1.73 -6.08 22.64
C ARG A 230 1.52 -7.55 22.98
N ARG A 231 1.01 -7.83 24.19
CA ARG A 231 0.80 -9.19 24.69
C ARG A 231 0.00 -10.01 23.68
N GLY A 232 0.63 -11.03 23.09
CA GLY A 232 -0.02 -11.96 22.16
C GLY A 232 -0.52 -11.34 20.86
N ALA A 233 -0.04 -10.19 20.39
CA ALA A 233 -0.55 -9.55 19.17
C ALA A 233 0.54 -8.87 18.33
N GLY A 234 0.58 -9.21 17.04
CA GLY A 234 1.21 -8.39 16.00
C GLY A 234 0.35 -7.18 15.67
N TYR A 235 0.89 -6.26 14.86
CA TYR A 235 0.21 -5.03 14.47
C TYR A 235 0.64 -4.61 13.06
N MET A 236 -0.14 -3.75 12.42
CA MET A 236 0.34 -3.06 11.22
C MET A 236 1.34 -2.00 11.63
N ILE A 237 2.43 -1.91 10.90
CA ILE A 237 3.29 -0.73 10.82
C ILE A 237 3.02 -0.03 9.50
N GLY A 238 3.12 1.29 9.49
CA GLY A 238 3.03 2.06 8.26
C GLY A 238 4.05 3.18 8.23
N VAL A 239 4.58 3.45 7.05
CA VAL A 239 5.50 4.55 6.78
C VAL A 239 4.94 5.39 5.64
N LEU A 240 4.88 6.70 5.83
CA LEU A 240 4.39 7.70 4.86
C LEU A 240 5.47 8.74 4.61
N LEU A 241 5.76 8.99 3.34
CA LEU A 241 6.65 10.06 2.86
C LEU A 241 5.81 11.19 2.26
N CYS A 242 6.17 12.44 2.59
CA CYS A 242 5.54 13.61 2.00
C CYS A 242 5.99 13.86 0.55
N GLN A 243 5.25 14.70 -0.19
CA GLN A 243 5.54 14.96 -1.60
C GLN A 243 6.89 15.68 -1.82
N CYS A 244 7.28 16.60 -0.93
CA CYS A 244 8.58 17.27 -1.04
C CYS A 244 9.76 16.40 -0.58
N GLY A 245 9.49 15.24 0.03
CA GLY A 245 10.51 14.30 0.51
C GLY A 245 11.22 14.72 1.79
N SER A 246 10.85 15.84 2.42
CA SER A 246 11.51 16.37 3.62
C SER A 246 11.17 15.59 4.90
N GLU A 247 10.02 14.93 4.94
CA GLU A 247 9.47 14.35 6.18
C GLU A 247 9.01 12.90 5.97
N VAL A 248 9.40 12.05 6.92
CA VAL A 248 8.99 10.65 7.01
C VAL A 248 8.18 10.46 8.30
N TYR A 249 6.98 9.93 8.15
CA TYR A 249 6.08 9.62 9.26
C TYR A 249 5.97 8.11 9.42
N ALA A 250 5.92 7.65 10.67
CA ALA A 250 5.67 6.25 11.00
C ALA A 250 4.51 6.11 12.00
N ALA A 251 3.70 5.08 11.82
CA ALA A 251 2.59 4.74 12.71
C ALA A 251 2.50 3.24 12.92
N MET A 252 1.87 2.85 14.02
CA MET A 252 1.39 1.48 14.22
C MET A 252 -0.12 1.44 14.43
N SER A 253 -0.75 0.33 14.07
CA SER A 253 -2.18 0.12 14.35
C SER A 253 -2.43 -0.06 15.85
N GLY A 254 -3.48 0.55 16.40
CA GLY A 254 -3.75 0.58 17.86
C GLY A 254 -2.82 1.49 18.64
N ALA A 255 -2.81 1.42 19.98
CA ALA A 255 -2.04 2.34 20.84
C ALA A 255 -0.52 2.12 20.82
N GLU A 256 0.25 3.19 20.62
CA GLU A 256 1.70 3.15 20.47
C GLU A 256 2.39 2.54 21.70
N THR A 257 3.26 1.55 21.49
CA THR A 257 4.15 1.04 22.55
C THR A 257 5.35 1.97 22.69
N ASP A 258 5.92 2.09 23.89
CA ASP A 258 7.06 3.00 24.10
C ASP A 258 8.29 2.58 23.29
N GLY A 259 8.51 1.27 23.10
CA GLY A 259 9.56 0.77 22.22
C GLY A 259 9.35 1.17 20.76
N PHE A 260 8.10 1.19 20.27
CA PHE A 260 7.81 1.68 18.92
C PHE A 260 8.11 3.18 18.80
N LYS A 261 7.69 3.99 19.78
CA LYS A 261 8.00 5.43 19.80
C LYS A 261 9.51 5.68 19.78
N ALA A 262 10.25 4.93 20.59
CA ALA A 262 11.70 5.01 20.67
C ALA A 262 12.39 4.60 19.35
N ALA A 263 11.89 3.59 18.64
CA ALA A 263 12.40 3.18 17.34
C ALA A 263 12.13 4.22 16.23
N VAL A 264 10.94 4.85 16.23
CA VAL A 264 10.64 5.93 15.29
C VAL A 264 11.55 7.15 15.56
N GLN A 265 11.77 7.46 16.84
CA GLN A 265 12.63 8.56 17.25
C GLN A 265 14.12 8.31 16.92
N SER A 266 14.63 7.08 17.05
CA SER A 266 16.03 6.75 16.69
C SER A 266 16.31 6.94 15.19
N LEU A 267 15.29 6.81 14.35
CA LEU A 267 15.37 7.06 12.91
C LEU A 267 15.26 8.54 12.54
N GLY A 268 15.00 9.43 13.50
CA GLY A 268 14.74 10.84 13.23
C GLY A 268 13.40 11.10 12.53
N TRP A 269 12.47 10.15 12.57
CA TRP A 269 11.18 10.24 11.90
C TRP A 269 10.09 10.79 12.82
N LYS A 270 8.98 11.25 12.24
CA LYS A 270 7.82 11.75 12.99
C LYS A 270 6.90 10.59 13.36
N LEU A 271 6.52 10.52 14.63
CA LEU A 271 5.51 9.59 15.10
C LEU A 271 4.10 10.12 14.79
N ALA A 272 3.32 9.35 14.03
CA ALA A 272 1.91 9.63 13.82
C ALA A 272 1.06 8.93 14.89
N GLY A 273 0.54 9.74 15.81
CA GLY A 273 -0.31 9.30 16.91
C GLY A 273 -1.77 9.03 16.52
N PRO A 274 -2.66 8.85 17.50
CA PRO A 274 -4.09 8.63 17.28
C PRO A 274 -4.73 9.72 16.43
N VAL A 275 -5.70 9.32 15.59
CA VAL A 275 -6.51 10.27 14.84
C VAL A 275 -7.44 11.03 15.80
N THR A 276 -7.26 12.34 15.89
CA THR A 276 -8.07 13.24 16.70
C THR A 276 -8.80 14.27 15.84
N PRO A 277 -10.02 14.68 16.18
CA PRO A 277 -10.63 15.90 15.67
C PRO A 277 -9.81 17.17 15.93
N PRO A 278 -9.99 18.23 15.11
CA PRO A 278 -10.68 18.19 13.83
C PRO A 278 -9.88 17.38 12.80
N LEU A 279 -10.57 16.61 11.97
CA LEU A 279 -10.00 15.91 10.82
C LEU A 279 -9.66 16.91 9.72
N GLN A 280 -8.56 16.67 9.01
CA GLN A 280 -8.09 17.57 7.95
C GLN A 280 -7.76 16.81 6.66
N ASN A 281 -8.02 17.44 5.53
CA ASN A 281 -7.48 17.04 4.23
C ASN A 281 -6.70 18.23 3.62
N ALA A 282 -6.36 18.16 2.34
CA ALA A 282 -5.57 19.21 1.71
C ALA A 282 -6.31 20.57 1.63
N ASN A 283 -7.64 20.56 1.70
CA ASN A 283 -8.48 21.78 1.69
C ASN A 283 -8.65 22.39 3.09
N GLY A 284 -8.07 21.79 4.13
CA GLY A 284 -8.21 22.23 5.52
C GLY A 284 -9.10 21.31 6.37
N PRO A 285 -9.64 21.82 7.50
CA PRO A 285 -10.53 21.07 8.37
C PRO A 285 -11.82 20.64 7.68
N LEU A 286 -12.25 19.40 7.96
CA LEU A 286 -13.54 18.88 7.50
C LEU A 286 -14.70 19.52 8.28
N SER A 287 -15.88 19.58 7.67
CA SER A 287 -17.07 20.03 8.39
C SER A 287 -17.47 19.02 9.49
N PRO A 288 -18.17 19.45 10.56
CA PRO A 288 -18.59 18.54 11.63
C PRO A 288 -19.37 17.31 11.13
N THR A 289 -20.26 17.50 10.15
CA THR A 289 -21.04 16.40 9.55
C THR A 289 -20.16 15.41 8.76
N GLN A 290 -19.18 15.92 8.02
CA GLN A 290 -18.23 15.08 7.28
C GLN A 290 -17.34 14.28 8.24
N GLU A 291 -16.89 14.93 9.31
CA GLU A 291 -16.10 14.31 10.36
C GLU A 291 -16.88 13.22 11.10
N GLU A 292 -18.10 13.52 11.55
CA GLU A 292 -18.96 12.55 12.25
C GLU A 292 -19.20 11.30 11.40
N ARG A 293 -19.45 11.49 10.10
CA ARG A 293 -19.59 10.39 9.13
C ARG A 293 -18.32 9.53 9.07
N LEU A 294 -17.13 10.13 8.96
CA LEU A 294 -15.87 9.38 8.87
C LEU A 294 -15.54 8.64 10.17
N LEU A 295 -15.74 9.28 11.32
CA LEU A 295 -15.52 8.66 12.63
C LEU A 295 -16.41 7.42 12.82
N ASN A 296 -17.63 7.45 12.27
CA ASN A 296 -18.62 6.36 12.39
C ASN A 296 -18.68 5.43 11.18
N ILE A 297 -17.86 5.62 10.14
CA ILE A 297 -17.97 4.89 8.86
C ILE A 297 -17.88 3.36 9.01
N HIS A 298 -17.11 2.87 9.98
CA HIS A 298 -17.00 1.44 10.27
C HIS A 298 -18.34 0.80 10.68
N LYS A 299 -19.28 1.57 11.24
CA LYS A 299 -20.62 1.11 11.67
C LYS A 299 -21.57 0.93 10.48
N THR A 300 -21.34 1.64 9.37
CA THR A 300 -22.23 1.61 8.19
C THR A 300 -21.84 0.52 7.18
N LEU A 301 -20.65 -0.08 7.35
CA LEU A 301 -20.14 -1.10 6.42
C LEU A 301 -20.63 -2.51 6.80
N PRO A 302 -20.99 -3.37 5.83
CA PRO A 302 -21.51 -4.70 6.17
C PRO A 302 -20.43 -5.68 6.69
N GLY A 303 -20.83 -6.45 7.71
CA GLY A 303 -20.12 -7.62 8.25
C GLY A 303 -19.54 -7.43 9.66
N LYS A 304 -19.39 -8.54 10.41
CA LYS A 304 -18.82 -8.54 11.77
C LYS A 304 -17.34 -8.10 11.74
N ASN A 305 -16.94 -7.28 12.72
CA ASN A 305 -15.56 -6.80 12.99
C ASN A 305 -14.96 -5.83 11.95
N ASN A 306 -15.67 -4.76 11.58
CA ASN A 306 -15.03 -3.67 10.84
C ASN A 306 -14.07 -2.92 11.77
N ASN A 307 -12.83 -2.72 11.33
CA ASN A 307 -11.84 -1.97 12.10
C ASN A 307 -12.35 -0.56 12.33
N ARG A 308 -12.32 -0.09 13.58
CA ARG A 308 -12.69 1.30 13.92
C ARG A 308 -11.78 2.27 13.15
N PHE A 309 -12.38 3.29 12.57
CA PHE A 309 -11.62 4.36 11.91
C PHE A 309 -10.66 5.03 12.90
N GLY A 310 -9.47 5.43 12.43
CA GLY A 310 -8.43 6.04 13.26
C GLY A 310 -7.54 5.07 14.04
N VAL A 311 -7.87 3.77 14.06
CA VAL A 311 -7.03 2.75 14.72
C VAL A 311 -5.94 2.21 13.79
N CYS A 312 -6.19 2.15 12.48
CA CYS A 312 -5.22 1.70 11.48
C CYS A 312 -4.05 2.68 11.33
N ALA A 313 -2.91 2.22 10.79
CA ALA A 313 -1.72 3.06 10.63
C ALA A 313 -1.94 4.14 9.55
N ALA A 314 -2.55 3.81 8.41
CA ALA A 314 -2.79 4.77 7.33
C ALA A 314 -3.57 6.05 7.74
N PRO A 315 -4.75 5.98 8.40
CA PRO A 315 -5.45 7.18 8.84
C PRO A 315 -4.61 8.06 9.78
N LYS A 316 -3.82 7.46 10.68
CA LYS A 316 -2.93 8.19 11.59
C LYS A 316 -1.85 8.94 10.83
N LEU A 317 -1.17 8.25 9.91
CA LEU A 317 -0.12 8.83 9.06
C LEU A 317 -0.66 10.02 8.26
N ILE A 318 -1.78 9.80 7.55
CA ILE A 318 -2.37 10.82 6.69
C ILE A 318 -2.83 12.01 7.52
N GLN A 319 -3.48 11.81 8.67
CA GLN A 319 -3.91 12.92 9.51
C GLN A 319 -2.76 13.69 10.14
N ALA A 320 -1.74 12.99 10.66
CA ALA A 320 -0.58 13.65 11.25
C ALA A 320 0.16 14.51 10.21
N MET A 321 0.36 13.99 9.00
CA MET A 321 1.02 14.71 7.91
C MET A 321 0.14 15.85 7.37
N GLN A 322 -1.17 15.63 7.22
CA GLN A 322 -2.10 16.67 6.80
C GLN A 322 -2.16 17.84 7.80
N LYS A 323 -2.16 17.55 9.10
CA LYS A 323 -2.14 18.60 10.14
C LYS A 323 -0.82 19.38 10.19
N ALA A 324 0.28 18.76 9.77
CA ALA A 324 1.59 19.40 9.70
C ALA A 324 1.82 20.22 8.41
N GLY A 325 0.81 20.39 7.54
CA GLY A 325 0.96 21.14 6.29
C GLY A 325 1.58 20.37 5.13
N HIS A 326 2.12 19.16 5.36
CA HIS A 326 2.72 18.33 4.31
C HIS A 326 1.69 17.54 3.49
N LYS A 327 1.97 17.31 2.20
CA LYS A 327 1.11 16.51 1.33
C LYS A 327 1.53 15.03 1.35
N PRO A 328 0.67 14.11 1.79
CA PRO A 328 0.90 12.66 1.67
C PRO A 328 1.21 12.24 0.22
N HIS A 329 2.27 11.45 -0.01
CA HIS A 329 2.68 11.08 -1.36
C HIS A 329 2.90 9.59 -1.59
N LEU A 330 3.77 8.96 -0.78
CA LEU A 330 4.09 7.53 -0.90
C LEU A 330 3.89 6.86 0.46
N MET A 331 3.29 5.67 0.49
CA MET A 331 3.03 4.95 1.73
C MET A 331 3.18 3.45 1.57
N THR A 332 3.62 2.79 2.64
CA THR A 332 3.59 1.34 2.80
C THR A 332 2.98 1.01 4.15
N GLU A 333 2.04 0.06 4.19
CA GLU A 333 1.59 -0.62 5.40
C GLU A 333 2.00 -2.10 5.33
N GLN A 334 2.60 -2.61 6.41
CA GLN A 334 3.11 -3.97 6.53
C GLN A 334 2.67 -4.60 7.85
N PHE A 335 2.37 -5.90 7.85
CA PHE A 335 2.10 -6.60 9.10
C PHE A 335 3.41 -6.99 9.81
N TYR A 336 3.49 -6.69 11.11
CA TYR A 336 4.62 -6.97 11.97
C TYR A 336 4.19 -7.88 13.13
N SER A 337 4.71 -9.11 13.14
CA SER A 337 4.44 -10.16 14.12
C SER A 337 5.61 -11.17 14.23
N PRO A 338 6.83 -10.73 14.52
CA PRO A 338 8.05 -11.53 14.32
C PRO A 338 8.29 -12.61 15.39
N THR A 339 7.40 -12.80 16.36
CA THR A 339 7.54 -13.84 17.41
C THR A 339 6.92 -15.18 17.04
N ASP A 340 6.03 -15.20 16.05
CA ASP A 340 5.32 -16.40 15.66
C ASP A 340 5.20 -16.42 14.12
N PRO A 341 6.04 -17.22 13.44
CA PRO A 341 6.05 -17.28 11.97
C PRO A 341 4.77 -17.87 11.37
N GLN A 342 3.95 -18.57 12.17
CA GLN A 342 2.65 -19.07 11.72
C GLN A 342 1.53 -18.04 11.89
N LYS A 343 1.80 -16.95 12.62
CA LYS A 343 0.82 -15.91 12.88
C LYS A 343 0.51 -15.12 11.64
N SER A 344 -0.79 -14.91 11.42
CA SER A 344 -1.28 -14.08 10.35
C SER A 344 -2.33 -13.08 10.86
N VAL A 345 -2.46 -11.97 10.15
CA VAL A 345 -3.58 -11.04 10.29
C VAL A 345 -4.56 -11.28 9.16
N ARG A 346 -5.84 -11.43 9.52
CA ARG A 346 -6.93 -11.54 8.56
C ARG A 346 -7.46 -10.14 8.24
N VAL A 347 -7.24 -9.66 7.02
CA VAL A 347 -7.79 -8.40 6.56
C VAL A 347 -8.95 -8.63 5.59
N ARG A 348 -10.03 -7.89 5.83
CA ARG A 348 -11.19 -7.82 4.95
C ARG A 348 -11.12 -6.53 4.13
N TYR A 349 -11.18 -6.65 2.82
CA TYR A 349 -11.13 -5.53 1.88
C TYR A 349 -11.93 -5.84 0.61
N ARG A 350 -12.27 -4.83 -0.19
CA ARG A 350 -12.93 -4.95 -1.49
C ARG A 350 -11.90 -5.06 -2.59
N LYS A 351 -12.13 -5.98 -3.53
CA LYS A 351 -11.34 -6.16 -4.75
C LYS A 351 -12.24 -6.80 -5.82
N ASN A 352 -12.28 -6.25 -7.02
CA ASN A 352 -12.98 -6.81 -8.19
C ASN A 352 -14.46 -7.23 -7.92
N GLY A 353 -15.29 -6.34 -7.38
CA GLY A 353 -16.71 -6.50 -7.10
C GLY A 353 -16.99 -7.21 -5.78
N ARG A 354 -15.94 -7.76 -5.15
CA ARG A 354 -16.07 -8.80 -4.13
C ARG A 354 -15.38 -8.41 -2.84
N THR A 355 -15.94 -8.89 -1.74
CA THR A 355 -15.32 -8.76 -0.42
C THR A 355 -14.35 -9.91 -0.26
N VAL A 356 -13.06 -9.60 -0.23
CA VAL A 356 -11.98 -10.55 -0.01
C VAL A 356 -11.65 -10.59 1.47
N LYS A 357 -11.43 -11.80 2.00
CA LYS A 357 -10.82 -12.03 3.30
C LYS A 357 -9.49 -12.73 3.03
N HIS A 358 -8.38 -12.07 3.30
CA HIS A 358 -7.06 -12.62 3.05
C HIS A 358 -6.25 -12.62 4.35
N GLN A 359 -5.35 -13.60 4.48
CA GLN A 359 -4.42 -13.70 5.59
C GLN A 359 -3.06 -13.16 5.13
N PHE A 360 -2.45 -12.33 5.97
CA PHE A 360 -1.14 -11.74 5.73
C PHE A 360 -0.22 -12.13 6.88
N ARG A 361 0.99 -12.58 6.55
CA ARG A 361 2.01 -13.00 7.51
C ARG A 361 2.93 -11.83 7.86
N ASP A 362 3.77 -12.04 8.85
CA ASP A 362 4.86 -11.10 9.16
C ASP A 362 5.66 -10.80 7.88
N GLY A 363 5.94 -9.53 7.62
CA GLY A 363 6.63 -9.13 6.40
C GLY A 363 5.74 -8.67 5.25
N ASP A 364 4.48 -9.11 5.20
CA ASP A 364 3.61 -8.86 4.05
C ASP A 364 3.15 -7.40 4.01
N THR A 365 3.26 -6.77 2.83
CA THR A 365 2.54 -5.52 2.52
C THR A 365 1.04 -5.81 2.52
N VAL A 366 0.26 -5.02 3.26
CA VAL A 366 -1.17 -5.25 3.45
C VAL A 366 -1.99 -4.13 2.81
N PRO A 367 -3.04 -4.43 2.03
CA PRO A 367 -3.92 -3.42 1.48
C PRO A 367 -4.80 -2.80 2.58
N SER A 368 -5.38 -1.64 2.27
CA SER A 368 -6.34 -0.97 3.14
C SER A 368 -7.48 -1.91 3.55
N CYS A 369 -7.77 -1.99 4.85
CA CYS A 369 -8.99 -2.66 5.31
C CYS A 369 -10.23 -1.92 4.80
N ARG A 370 -11.39 -2.60 4.77
CA ARG A 370 -12.64 -2.05 4.23
C ARG A 370 -12.99 -0.66 4.76
N THR A 371 -12.81 -0.41 6.07
CA THR A 371 -13.04 0.91 6.68
C THR A 371 -12.13 1.97 6.06
N CYS A 372 -10.85 1.66 5.90
CA CYS A 372 -9.87 2.57 5.31
C CYS A 372 -10.13 2.79 3.82
N GLN A 373 -10.51 1.75 3.06
CA GLN A 373 -10.88 1.92 1.64
C GLN A 373 -12.03 2.92 1.44
N SER A 374 -12.96 2.99 2.40
CA SER A 374 -14.05 3.97 2.38
C SER A 374 -13.63 5.36 2.89
N ALA A 375 -12.73 5.43 3.86
CA ALA A 375 -12.40 6.69 4.56
C ALA A 375 -11.20 7.45 3.98
N LEU A 376 -10.16 6.75 3.53
CA LEU A 376 -8.91 7.36 3.08
C LEU A 376 -9.08 8.34 1.91
N PRO A 377 -9.93 8.07 0.89
CA PRO A 377 -10.14 9.04 -0.19
C PRO A 377 -10.54 10.43 0.34
N CYS A 378 -11.40 10.49 1.36
CA CYS A 378 -11.85 11.74 1.97
C CYS A 378 -10.72 12.50 2.68
N LEU A 379 -9.80 11.78 3.33
CA LEU A 379 -8.62 12.38 3.99
C LEU A 379 -7.55 12.85 2.99
N LEU A 380 -7.60 12.29 1.79
CA LEU A 380 -6.68 12.58 0.69
C LEU A 380 -7.31 13.52 -0.35
N CYS A 381 -8.51 14.04 -0.08
CA CYS A 381 -9.15 15.05 -0.92
C CYS A 381 -8.38 16.36 -0.92
N GLY A 382 -8.51 17.04 -2.06
CA GLY A 382 -7.91 18.34 -2.31
C GLY A 382 -6.50 18.23 -2.87
N ASP A 383 -6.00 19.38 -3.30
CA ASP A 383 -4.63 19.52 -3.74
C ASP A 383 -4.05 20.73 -3.02
N ARG A 384 -2.99 20.51 -2.26
CA ARG A 384 -2.24 21.59 -1.63
C ARG A 384 -0.75 21.40 -1.90
N PRO A 385 0.01 22.48 -2.07
CA PRO A 385 1.45 22.37 -2.16
C PRO A 385 2.00 21.78 -0.86
N CYS A 386 3.05 20.98 -1.01
CA CYS A 386 3.86 20.60 0.13
C CYS A 386 4.85 21.75 0.40
N PRO A 387 5.05 22.17 1.66
CA PRO A 387 5.96 23.25 2.01
C PRO A 387 7.42 22.92 1.66
#